data_AF-A0A7Y7M8S6-F1
#
_entry.id   AF-A0A7Y7M8S6-F1
#
_cell.length_a   1.000
_cell.length_b   1.000
_cell.length_c   1.000
_cell.angle_alpha   90.00
_cell.angle_beta   90.00
_cell.angle_gamma   90.00
#
_symmetry.space_group_name_H-M   'P 1'
#
loop_
_entity.id
_entity.type
_entity.pdbx_description
1 polymer ?
#
loop_
_entity_poly.entity_id
_entity_poly.type
_entity_poly.pdbx_seq_one_letter_code
_entity_poly.pdbx_strand_id
1 'polypeptide(L)' 'MTDSETAILDITGETCPMTFVRTRLALDRLPAGGRLRVRLRGAVP' A
#
# COMPACT_ATOMS: atom_id res chain seq x y z
N MET A 1 9.32 22.05 3.82
CA MET A 1 8.14 21.21 3.49
C MET A 1 8.72 19.90 2.97
N THR A 2 9.02 18.98 3.88
CA THR A 2 9.89 17.84 3.60
C THR A 2 9.08 16.77 2.86
N ASP A 3 9.58 16.37 1.69
CA ASP A 3 9.00 15.33 0.85
C ASP A 3 8.93 14.02 1.65
N SER A 4 7.73 13.67 2.12
CA SER A 4 7.49 12.45 2.88
C SER A 4 7.81 11.25 2.01
N GLU A 5 8.80 10.46 2.43
CA GLU A 5 9.18 9.18 1.85
C GLU A 5 7.93 8.35 1.54
N THR A 6 7.61 8.25 0.24
CA THR A 6 6.40 7.59 -0.23
C THR A 6 6.79 6.21 -0.76
N ALA A 7 6.57 5.18 0.05
CA ALA A 7 6.74 3.80 -0.38
C ALA A 7 5.70 3.42 -1.43
N ILE A 8 6.06 2.55 -2.38
CA ILE A 8 5.17 2.09 -3.44
C ILE A 8 4.94 0.59 -3.28
N LEU A 9 3.68 0.18 -3.32
CA LEU A 9 3.26 -1.21 -3.26
C LEU A 9 2.37 -1.53 -4.48
N ASP A 10 2.80 -2.46 -5.32
CA ASP A 10 1.98 -3.00 -6.41
C ASP A 10 1.34 -4.33 -5.97
N ILE A 11 0.01 -4.36 -5.94
CA ILE A 11 -0.81 -5.53 -5.62
C ILE A 11 -1.78 -5.88 -6.77
N THR A 12 -1.49 -5.44 -8.00
CA THR A 12 -2.36 -5.70 -9.16
C THR A 12 -2.53 -7.18 -9.52
N GLY A 13 -1.59 -8.03 -9.11
CA GLY A 13 -1.66 -9.49 -9.24
C GLY A 13 -2.26 -10.21 -8.04
N GLU A 14 -2.58 -9.48 -6.97
CA GLU A 14 -3.09 -10.06 -5.73
C GLU A 14 -4.61 -10.19 -5.75
N THR A 15 -5.11 -11.21 -5.06
CA THR A 15 -6.55 -11.41 -4.82
C THR A 15 -6.87 -11.22 -3.34
N CYS A 16 -8.13 -10.97 -3.00
CA CYS A 16 -8.55 -10.90 -1.61
C CYS A 16 -8.29 -12.25 -0.91
N PRO A 17 -7.85 -12.27 0.37
CA PRO A 17 -7.63 -11.12 1.27
C PRO A 17 -6.22 -10.52 1.16
N MET A 18 -5.36 -11.02 0.28
CA MET A 18 -3.95 -10.65 0.20
C MET A 18 -3.75 -9.17 -0.16
N THR A 19 -4.68 -8.57 -0.91
CA THR A 19 -4.74 -7.13 -1.18
C THR A 19 -4.74 -6.29 0.11
N PHE A 20 -5.55 -6.66 1.09
CA PHE A 20 -5.62 -5.99 2.38
C PHE A 20 -4.41 -6.33 3.26
N VAL A 21 -4.06 -7.61 3.34
CA VAL A 21 -2.95 -8.09 4.19
C VAL A 21 -1.63 -7.43 3.80
N ARG A 22 -1.28 -7.42 2.52
CA ARG A 22 -0.02 -6.81 2.04
C ARG A 22 0.00 -5.31 2.24
N THR A 23 -1.13 -4.65 2.02
CA THR A 23 -1.26 -3.20 2.27
C THR A 23 -1.05 -2.88 3.74
N ARG A 24 -1.67 -3.64 4.65
CA ARG A 24 -1.53 -3.44 6.09
C ARG A 24 -0.09 -3.68 6.56
N LEU A 25 0.53 -4.78 6.13
CA LEU A 25 1.92 -5.08 6.47
C LEU A 25 2.88 -4.01 5.97
N ALA A 26 2.63 -3.43 4.79
CA ALA A 26 3.45 -2.33 4.27
C ALA A 26 3.26 -1.04 5.08
N LEU A 27 2.03 -0.72 5.50
CA LEU A 27 1.74 0.43 6.37
C LEU A 27 2.38 0.29 7.75
N ASP A 28 2.31 -0.90 8.38
CA ASP A 28 2.86 -1.15 9.71
C ASP A 28 4.40 -1.02 9.74
N ARG A 29 5.07 -1.06 8.59
CA ARG A 29 6.52 -0.88 8.45
C ARG A 29 6.93 0.57 8.23
N LEU A 30 5.99 1.48 7.97
CA LEU A 30 6.33 2.88 7.71
C LEU A 30 6.60 3.64 9.01
N PRO A 31 7.57 4.58 9.00
CA PRO A 31 7.73 5.51 10.11
C PRO A 31 6.50 6.42 10.23
N ALA A 32 6.34 7.04 11.40
CA ALA A 32 5.28 8.01 11.62
C ALA A 32 5.36 9.15 10.56
N GLY A 33 4.24 9.42 9.89
CA GLY A 33 4.18 10.39 8.79
C GLY A 33 4.62 9.85 7.42
N GLY A 34 5.06 8.58 7.34
CA GLY A 34 5.32 7.89 6.09
C GLY A 34 4.05 7.70 5.25
N ARG A 35 4.20 7.66 3.92
CA ARG A 35 3.08 7.52 2.99
C ARG A 35 3.24 6.23 2.19
N LEU A 36 2.14 5.51 1.96
CA LEU A 36 2.11 4.34 1.08
C LEU A 36 1.26 4.65 -0.16
N ARG A 37 1.84 4.49 -1.35
CA ARG A 37 1.12 4.51 -2.63
C ARG A 37 0.86 3.08 -3.08
N VAL A 38 -0.42 2.69 -3.13
CA VAL A 38 -0.82 1.33 -3.52
C VAL A 38 -1.36 1.34 -4.95
N ARG A 39 -0.78 0.51 -5.82
CA ARG A 39 -1.32 0.21 -7.15
C ARG A 39 -2.12 -1.08 -7.05
N LEU A 40 -3.43 -0.99 -7.30
CA LEU A 40 -4.34 -2.14 -7.32
C LEU A 40 -5.01 -2.24 -8.69
N ARG A 41 -5.34 -3.46 -9.09
CA ARG A 41 -6.19 -3.68 -10.25
C ARG A 41 -7.63 -3.53 -9.75
N GLY A 42 -8.31 -2.47 -10.17
CA GLY A 42 -9.66 -2.19 -9.72
C GLY A 42 -10.58 -3.38 -10.01
N ALA A 43 -11.11 -4.00 -8.95
CA ALA A 43 -12.29 -4.83 -9.01
C ALA A 43 -13.33 -4.10 -8.14
N VAL A 44 -14.29 -3.48 -8.81
CA VAL A 44 -15.39 -2.69 -8.23
C VAL A 44 -16.34 -3.66 -7.49
N PRO A 45 -16.78 -3.39 -6.26
CA PRO A 45 -18.11 -3.80 -5.82
C PRO A 45 -19.19 -2.87 -6.40
#